data_AF-A0A925HQ33-F1
#
_entry.id   AF-A0A925HQ33-F1
#
_cell.length_a   1.000
_cell.length_b   1.000
_cell.length_c   1.000
_cell.angle_alpha   90.00
_cell.angle_beta   90.00
_cell.angle_gamma   90.00
#
_symmetry.space_group_name_H-M   'P 1'
#
loop_
_entity.id
_entity.type
_entity.pdbx_description
1 polymer ?
#
loop_
_entity_poly.entity_id
_entity_poly.type
_entity_poly.pdbx_seq_one_letter_code
_entity_poly.pdbx_strand_id
1 'polypeptide(L)'
;MSTNTDSTLLDALLDSWDRNNRILVNLLRAVPDDCLDLRPIESSPSIAQLCKHMYYCRLVFAVEDAPEFAEGVLPNDEWRAVHDRELIAQMLDESAVIVRNAVAGRVAAGRAMDVHYDHPILLLQHMIWHEGYHHGQIKLTLRLAGRPFDDEEIGAVTWDVWMDKT
;
A
#
# COMPACT_ATOMS: atom_id res chain seq x y z
N MET A 1 2.68 -12.90 33.36
CA MET A 1 3.44 -11.75 32.83
C MET A 1 3.75 -12.06 31.38
N SER A 2 3.14 -11.36 30.43
CA SER A 2 3.46 -11.42 28.99
C SER A 2 3.69 -9.99 28.54
N THR A 3 4.94 -9.55 28.60
CA THR A 3 5.32 -8.13 28.49
C THR A 3 6.76 -8.01 27.99
N ASN A 4 6.98 -8.37 26.72
CA ASN A 4 8.00 -7.76 25.83
C ASN A 4 7.90 -8.29 24.40
N THR A 5 7.84 -9.62 24.21
CA THR A 5 7.81 -10.26 22.87
C THR A 5 6.67 -9.77 21.99
N ASP A 6 5.50 -9.57 22.59
CA ASP A 6 4.27 -9.22 21.86
C ASP A 6 4.34 -7.79 21.29
N SER A 7 5.05 -6.86 21.97
CA SER A 7 5.42 -5.55 21.41
C SER A 7 6.35 -5.75 20.23
N THR A 8 7.49 -6.43 20.43
CA THR A 8 8.51 -6.57 19.37
C THR A 8 7.98 -7.25 18.10
N LEU A 9 6.95 -8.10 18.21
CA LEU A 9 6.28 -8.69 17.05
C LEU A 9 5.31 -7.71 16.38
N LEU A 10 4.49 -6.96 17.14
CA LEU A 10 3.62 -5.93 16.59
C LEU A 10 4.44 -4.81 15.93
N ASP A 11 5.51 -4.36 16.58
CA ASP A 11 6.42 -3.33 16.10
C ASP A 11 7.06 -3.76 14.76
N ALA A 12 7.54 -5.01 14.65
CA ALA A 12 8.08 -5.56 13.40
C ALA A 12 7.02 -5.73 12.29
N LEU A 13 5.77 -6.07 12.64
CA LEU A 13 4.67 -6.17 11.68
C LEU A 13 4.28 -4.78 11.15
N LEU A 14 4.22 -3.76 12.00
CA LEU A 14 3.94 -2.38 11.59
C LEU A 14 5.11 -1.77 10.79
N ASP A 15 6.35 -2.06 11.15
CA ASP A 15 7.54 -1.71 10.35
C ASP A 15 7.49 -2.36 8.95
N SER A 16 7.05 -3.62 8.83
CA SER A 16 6.86 -4.25 7.50
C SER A 16 5.83 -3.51 6.63
N TRP A 17 4.82 -2.89 7.24
CA TRP A 17 3.84 -2.05 6.55
C TRP A 17 4.42 -0.67 6.17
N ASP A 18 5.13 -0.02 7.10
CA ASP A 18 5.79 1.26 6.86
C ASP A 18 6.84 1.13 5.72
N ARG A 19 7.57 0.01 5.68
CA ARG A 19 8.43 -0.38 4.55
C ARG A 19 7.64 -0.60 3.27
N ASN A 20 6.55 -1.39 3.30
CA ASN A 20 5.72 -1.65 2.12
C ASN A 20 5.19 -0.34 1.48
N ASN A 21 4.68 0.59 2.29
CA ASN A 21 4.24 1.88 1.77
C ASN A 21 5.41 2.69 1.17
N ARG A 22 6.57 2.76 1.85
CA ARG A 22 7.79 3.40 1.32
C ARG A 22 8.22 2.80 -0.02
N ILE A 23 8.11 1.48 -0.19
CA ILE A 23 8.39 0.76 -1.44
C ILE A 23 7.41 1.16 -2.56
N LEU A 24 6.11 1.21 -2.26
CA LEU A 24 5.09 1.58 -3.25
C LEU A 24 5.23 3.04 -3.70
N VAL A 25 5.49 3.96 -2.77
CA VAL A 25 5.72 5.38 -3.07
C VAL A 25 7.04 5.58 -3.84
N ASN A 26 8.09 4.82 -3.52
CA ASN A 26 9.32 4.83 -4.31
C ASN A 26 9.12 4.29 -5.74
N LEU A 27 8.36 3.20 -5.90
CA LEU A 27 7.99 2.65 -7.22
C LEU A 27 7.24 3.69 -8.05
N LEU A 28 6.21 4.33 -7.47
CA LEU A 28 5.46 5.42 -8.07
C LEU A 28 6.37 6.60 -8.45
N ARG A 29 7.35 6.97 -7.61
CA ARG A 29 8.29 8.05 -7.92
C ARG A 29 9.31 7.68 -9.00
N ALA A 30 9.58 6.39 -9.25
CA ALA A 30 10.42 5.93 -10.36
C ALA A 30 9.67 5.78 -11.70
N VAL A 31 8.35 5.55 -11.69
CA VAL A 31 7.50 5.37 -12.90
C VAL A 31 7.65 6.53 -13.91
N PRO A 32 7.57 6.29 -15.22
CA PRO A 32 7.56 7.65 -16.42
C PRO A 32 6.59 8.81 -16.08
N ASP A 33 6.88 10.06 -16.48
CA ASP A 33 5.88 11.14 -16.41
C ASP A 33 4.81 10.87 -17.48
N ASP A 34 5.25 10.55 -18.70
CA ASP A 34 4.44 9.86 -19.71
C ASP A 34 4.34 8.34 -19.42
N CYS A 35 4.67 7.90 -18.20
CA CYS A 35 4.72 6.48 -17.83
C CYS A 35 3.35 6.09 -17.22
N LEU A 36 2.65 7.03 -16.56
CA LEU A 36 1.50 6.81 -15.67
C LEU A 36 0.23 6.27 -16.33
N ASP A 37 -0.07 6.68 -17.57
CA ASP A 37 -1.28 6.27 -18.29
C ASP A 37 -1.15 4.95 -19.06
N LEU A 38 0.03 4.33 -19.04
CA LEU A 38 0.24 3.02 -19.65
C LEU A 38 -0.64 1.93 -19.00
N ARG A 39 -1.17 1.06 -19.85
CA ARG A 39 -1.96 -0.14 -19.49
C ARG A 39 -1.27 -1.39 -20.05
N PRO A 40 -1.30 -2.55 -19.38
CA PRO A 40 -0.73 -3.78 -19.91
C PRO A 40 -1.53 -4.35 -21.10
N ILE A 41 -2.85 -4.15 -21.08
CA ILE A 41 -3.80 -4.35 -22.20
C ILE A 41 -4.90 -3.29 -22.11
N GLU A 42 -5.61 -3.01 -23.21
CA GLU A 42 -6.59 -1.91 -23.32
C GLU A 42 -7.67 -1.90 -22.21
N SER A 43 -8.14 -3.07 -21.80
CA SER A 43 -9.19 -3.25 -20.77
C SER A 43 -8.70 -3.22 -19.32
N SER A 44 -7.39 -3.10 -19.09
CA SER A 44 -6.82 -3.00 -17.73
C SER A 44 -6.74 -1.56 -17.22
N PRO A 45 -6.72 -1.34 -15.89
CA PRO A 45 -6.37 -0.04 -15.33
C PRO A 45 -4.96 0.41 -15.77
N SER A 46 -4.75 1.72 -15.88
CA SER A 46 -3.40 2.28 -16.02
C SER A 46 -2.62 2.25 -14.71
N ILE A 47 -1.32 2.52 -14.75
CA ILE A 47 -0.47 2.59 -13.55
C ILE A 47 -1.02 3.61 -12.54
N ALA A 48 -1.46 4.79 -12.99
CA ALA A 48 -2.14 5.77 -12.13
C ALA A 48 -3.45 5.23 -11.51
N GLN A 49 -4.25 4.50 -12.29
CA GLN A 49 -5.49 3.89 -11.80
C GLN A 49 -5.22 2.75 -10.78
N LEU A 50 -4.14 1.98 -10.95
CA LEU A 50 -3.70 0.99 -9.97
C LEU A 50 -3.32 1.62 -8.63
N CYS A 51 -2.57 2.73 -8.65
CA CYS A 51 -2.21 3.45 -7.43
C CYS A 51 -3.43 4.05 -6.71
N LYS A 52 -4.40 4.59 -7.46
CA LYS A 52 -5.68 5.07 -6.91
C LYS A 52 -6.54 3.92 -6.34
N HIS A 53 -6.53 2.74 -6.94
CA HIS A 53 -7.17 1.54 -6.40
C HIS A 53 -6.53 1.07 -5.08
N MET A 54 -5.19 1.00 -4.99
CA MET A 54 -4.51 0.65 -3.73
C MET A 54 -4.84 1.64 -2.60
N TYR A 55 -4.84 2.95 -2.88
CA TYR A 55 -5.36 3.97 -1.96
C TYR A 55 -6.81 3.71 -1.54
N TYR A 56 -7.70 3.40 -2.50
CA TYR A 56 -9.11 3.18 -2.23
C TYR A 56 -9.34 1.93 -1.35
N CYS A 57 -8.64 0.83 -1.64
CA CYS A 57 -8.68 -0.39 -0.83
C CYS A 57 -8.28 -0.13 0.63
N ARG A 58 -7.15 0.54 0.86
CA ARG A 58 -6.71 0.92 2.22
C ARG A 58 -7.81 1.62 3.02
N LEU A 59 -8.51 2.57 2.38
CA LEU A 59 -9.54 3.37 3.04
C LEU A 59 -10.88 2.64 3.18
N VAL A 60 -11.34 1.88 2.19
CA VAL A 60 -12.63 1.17 2.30
C VAL A 60 -12.58 0.10 3.39
N PHE A 61 -11.51 -0.70 3.43
CA PHE A 61 -11.30 -1.64 4.53
C PHE A 61 -11.17 -0.91 5.87
N ALA A 62 -10.39 0.17 5.98
CA ALA A 62 -10.28 0.91 7.25
C ALA A 62 -11.62 1.49 7.74
N VAL A 63 -12.47 2.00 6.84
CA VAL A 63 -13.81 2.53 7.17
C VAL A 63 -14.78 1.42 7.59
N GLU A 64 -14.72 0.24 6.97
CA GLU A 64 -15.63 -0.87 7.26
C GLU A 64 -15.20 -1.67 8.50
N ASP A 65 -13.90 -1.93 8.66
CA ASP A 65 -13.35 -2.79 9.72
C ASP A 65 -12.98 -2.05 11.02
N ALA A 66 -12.63 -0.77 10.92
CA ALA A 66 -12.11 0.03 12.03
C ALA A 66 -12.50 1.53 11.93
N PRO A 67 -13.80 1.86 11.78
CA PRO A 67 -14.29 3.21 11.45
C PRO A 67 -13.80 4.31 12.41
N GLU A 68 -13.51 3.98 13.67
CA GLU A 68 -13.00 4.94 14.66
C GLU A 68 -11.58 5.47 14.34
N PHE A 69 -10.88 4.89 13.37
CA PHE A 69 -9.59 5.37 12.85
C PHE A 69 -9.71 6.07 11.48
N ALA A 70 -10.91 6.09 10.89
CA ALA A 70 -11.20 6.64 9.56
C ALA A 70 -12.38 7.63 9.59
N GLU A 71 -12.60 8.33 10.71
CA GLU A 71 -13.69 9.29 10.85
C GLU A 71 -13.58 10.42 9.79
N GLY A 72 -14.71 10.72 9.13
CA GLY A 72 -14.78 11.72 8.06
C GLY A 72 -14.22 11.26 6.71
N VAL A 73 -13.58 10.07 6.63
CA VAL A 73 -13.10 9.51 5.36
C VAL A 73 -14.26 8.97 4.55
N LEU A 74 -14.32 9.35 3.27
CA LEU A 74 -15.28 8.82 2.29
C LEU A 74 -14.51 8.23 1.10
N PRO A 75 -14.28 6.90 1.05
CA PRO A 75 -13.61 6.23 -0.05
C PRO A 75 -14.39 6.47 -1.35
N ASN A 76 -13.76 7.11 -2.33
CA ASN A 76 -14.37 7.47 -3.61
C ASN A 76 -13.40 7.33 -4.78
N ASP A 77 -13.98 7.38 -5.99
CA ASP A 77 -13.25 7.53 -7.25
C ASP A 77 -12.17 6.47 -7.51
N GLU A 78 -12.38 5.22 -7.07
CA GLU A 78 -11.44 4.09 -7.11
C GLU A 78 -10.61 3.96 -8.40
N TRP A 79 -11.24 4.12 -9.57
CA TRP A 79 -10.59 3.97 -10.87
C TRP A 79 -10.36 5.30 -11.60
N ARG A 80 -10.47 6.43 -10.91
CA ARG A 80 -10.23 7.78 -11.47
C ARG A 80 -8.73 7.99 -11.66
N ALA A 81 -8.30 8.23 -12.90
CA ALA A 81 -6.93 8.63 -13.18
C ALA A 81 -6.60 9.97 -12.50
N VAL A 82 -5.65 9.93 -11.57
CA VAL A 82 -4.94 11.10 -11.05
C VAL A 82 -3.63 11.18 -11.81
N HIS A 83 -3.28 12.35 -12.34
CA HIS A 83 -2.08 12.53 -13.17
C HIS A 83 -0.97 13.30 -12.44
N ASP A 84 -1.25 13.74 -11.20
CA ASP A 84 -0.27 14.31 -10.28
C ASP A 84 0.34 13.18 -9.43
N ARG A 85 1.61 12.89 -9.70
CA ARG A 85 2.44 11.87 -9.03
C ARG A 85 2.53 12.10 -7.52
N GLU A 86 2.74 13.35 -7.10
CA GLU A 86 3.00 13.68 -5.71
C GLU A 86 1.71 13.76 -4.90
N LEU A 87 0.59 14.14 -5.52
CA LEU A 87 -0.74 13.95 -4.94
C LEU A 87 -1.04 12.46 -4.68
N ILE A 88 -0.72 11.56 -5.61
CA ILE A 88 -0.88 10.11 -5.39
C ILE A 88 0.05 9.64 -4.25
N ALA A 89 1.29 10.11 -4.21
CA ALA A 89 2.23 9.76 -3.14
C ALA A 89 1.71 10.22 -1.76
N GLN A 90 1.24 11.46 -1.63
CA GLN A 90 0.61 11.98 -0.42
C GLN A 90 -0.61 11.15 -0.01
N MET A 91 -1.50 10.83 -0.96
CA MET A 91 -2.67 9.98 -0.72
C MET A 91 -2.28 8.58 -0.18
N LEU A 92 -1.22 7.98 -0.73
CA LEU A 92 -0.68 6.72 -0.23
C LEU A 92 -0.12 6.87 1.19
N ASP A 93 0.72 7.88 1.46
CA ASP A 93 1.29 8.11 2.80
C ASP A 93 0.20 8.35 3.86
N GLU A 94 -0.82 9.17 3.56
CA GLU A 94 -1.96 9.44 4.46
C GLU A 94 -2.80 8.19 4.73
N SER A 95 -3.12 7.41 3.68
CA SER A 95 -3.88 6.15 3.82
C SER A 95 -3.09 5.05 4.54
N ALA A 96 -1.76 5.04 4.43
CA ALA A 96 -0.91 4.11 5.16
C ALA A 96 -0.96 4.36 6.67
N VAL A 97 -0.96 5.63 7.10
CA VAL A 97 -1.09 6.02 8.52
C VAL A 97 -2.44 5.58 9.09
N ILE A 98 -3.53 5.70 8.32
CA ILE A 98 -4.87 5.26 8.74
C ILE A 98 -4.88 3.73 8.99
N VAL A 99 -4.42 2.93 8.03
CA VAL A 99 -4.35 1.45 8.18
C VAL A 99 -3.44 1.05 9.34
N ARG A 100 -2.28 1.70 9.48
CA ARG A 100 -1.32 1.47 10.58
C ARG A 100 -1.96 1.70 11.94
N ASN A 101 -2.68 2.81 12.10
CA ASN A 101 -3.34 3.19 13.35
C ASN A 101 -4.51 2.26 13.67
N ALA A 102 -5.32 1.89 12.66
CA ALA A 102 -6.40 0.92 12.81
C ALA A 102 -5.91 -0.43 13.33
N VAL A 103 -4.86 -0.99 12.72
CA VAL A 103 -4.30 -2.28 13.12
C VAL A 103 -3.65 -2.18 14.50
N ALA A 104 -2.81 -1.17 14.76
CA ALA A 104 -2.16 -0.99 16.07
C ALA A 104 -3.18 -0.80 17.20
N GLY A 105 -4.20 0.03 16.98
CA GLY A 105 -5.23 0.33 17.96
C GLY A 105 -6.15 -0.87 18.25
N ARG A 106 -6.56 -1.63 17.23
CA ARG A 106 -7.38 -2.83 17.41
C ARG A 106 -6.62 -3.96 18.11
N VAL A 107 -5.31 -4.15 17.82
CA VAL A 107 -4.45 -5.07 18.59
C VAL A 107 -4.31 -4.62 20.05
N ALA A 108 -4.02 -3.34 20.30
CA ALA A 108 -3.89 -2.80 21.66
C ALA A 108 -5.20 -2.90 22.48
N ALA A 109 -6.36 -2.81 21.81
CA ALA A 109 -7.68 -3.02 22.41
C ALA A 109 -8.07 -4.50 22.58
N GLY A 110 -7.30 -5.44 22.05
CA GLY A 110 -7.65 -6.87 22.04
C GLY A 110 -8.92 -7.19 21.24
N ARG A 111 -9.23 -6.39 20.21
CA ARG A 111 -10.47 -6.45 19.43
C ARG A 111 -10.18 -6.93 18.00
N ALA A 112 -11.08 -7.76 17.46
CA ALA A 112 -11.09 -8.10 16.04
C ALA A 112 -11.38 -6.87 15.16
N MET A 113 -11.35 -7.05 13.85
CA MET A 113 -11.99 -6.09 12.94
C MET A 113 -13.50 -6.31 12.89
N ASP A 114 -14.26 -5.31 12.44
CA ASP A 114 -15.73 -5.33 12.53
C ASP A 114 -16.46 -6.09 11.40
N VAL A 115 -15.82 -6.32 10.23
CA VAL A 115 -16.50 -6.94 9.08
C VAL A 115 -15.73 -8.14 8.49
N HIS A 116 -14.43 -8.02 8.23
CA HIS A 116 -13.68 -8.95 7.38
C HIS A 116 -12.67 -9.84 8.12
N TYR A 117 -12.09 -9.38 9.24
CA TYR A 117 -10.93 -10.05 9.87
C TYR A 117 -11.12 -10.35 11.36
N ASP A 118 -11.06 -11.63 11.72
CA ASP A 118 -11.08 -12.10 13.11
C ASP A 118 -9.84 -11.67 13.92
N HIS A 119 -8.73 -11.34 13.24
CA HIS A 119 -7.54 -10.76 13.86
C HIS A 119 -6.98 -9.56 13.05
N PRO A 120 -6.70 -8.39 13.67
CA PRO A 120 -6.31 -7.16 12.95
C PRO A 120 -5.09 -7.28 12.03
N ILE A 121 -4.13 -8.14 12.36
CA ILE A 121 -2.93 -8.37 11.53
C ILE A 121 -3.29 -8.93 10.14
N LEU A 122 -4.43 -9.62 9.98
CA LEU A 122 -4.84 -10.16 8.68
C LEU A 122 -5.21 -9.07 7.67
N LEU A 123 -5.72 -7.91 8.12
CA LEU A 123 -5.87 -6.73 7.26
C LEU A 123 -4.50 -6.29 6.74
N LEU A 124 -3.51 -6.18 7.63
CA LEU A 124 -2.15 -5.75 7.28
C LEU A 124 -1.50 -6.70 6.27
N GLN A 125 -1.65 -8.01 6.47
CA GLN A 125 -1.14 -9.02 5.53
C GLN A 125 -1.90 -9.02 4.19
N HIS A 126 -3.21 -8.76 4.20
CA HIS A 126 -3.97 -8.59 2.95
C HIS A 126 -3.47 -7.40 2.14
N MET A 127 -3.30 -6.23 2.76
CA MET A 127 -2.80 -5.03 2.07
C MET A 127 -1.39 -5.25 1.49
N ILE A 128 -0.45 -5.84 2.27
CA ILE A 128 0.91 -6.15 1.78
C ILE A 128 0.88 -7.11 0.57
N TRP A 129 0.02 -8.13 0.59
CA TRP A 129 -0.11 -9.08 -0.53
C TRP A 129 -0.78 -8.46 -1.77
N HIS A 130 -1.85 -7.68 -1.57
CA HIS A 130 -2.59 -6.96 -2.62
C HIS A 130 -1.69 -5.94 -3.33
N GLU A 131 -0.93 -5.15 -2.57
CA GLU A 131 -0.01 -4.16 -3.11
C GLU A 131 1.21 -4.82 -3.78
N GLY A 132 1.70 -5.95 -3.25
CA GLY A 132 2.74 -6.75 -3.91
C GLY A 132 2.30 -7.30 -5.27
N TYR A 133 1.03 -7.71 -5.41
CA TYR A 133 0.44 -8.10 -6.69
C TYR A 133 0.38 -6.93 -7.69
N HIS A 134 -0.08 -5.76 -7.25
CA HIS A 134 -0.17 -4.56 -8.11
C HIS A 134 1.20 -3.96 -8.45
N HIS A 135 2.19 -4.01 -7.56
CA HIS A 135 3.60 -3.72 -7.85
C HIS A 135 4.08 -4.56 -9.05
N GLY A 136 3.77 -5.87 -9.05
CA GLY A 136 4.05 -6.77 -10.15
C GLY A 136 3.40 -6.33 -11.47
N GLN A 137 2.14 -5.90 -11.43
CA GLN A 137 1.43 -5.37 -12.60
C GLN A 137 2.05 -4.08 -13.14
N ILE A 138 2.52 -3.17 -12.28
CA ILE A 138 3.21 -1.94 -12.68
C ILE A 138 4.52 -2.29 -13.41
N LYS A 139 5.38 -3.13 -12.81
CA LYS A 139 6.63 -3.58 -13.45
C LYS A 139 6.38 -4.33 -14.78
N LEU A 140 5.30 -5.12 -14.88
CA LEU A 140 4.91 -5.82 -16.11
C LEU A 140 4.43 -4.85 -17.20
N THR A 141 3.60 -3.87 -16.85
CA THR A 141 3.09 -2.85 -17.80
C THR A 141 4.23 -2.09 -18.47
N LEU A 142 5.25 -1.72 -17.68
CA LEU A 142 6.44 -1.03 -18.17
C LEU A 142 7.33 -1.92 -19.04
N ARG A 143 7.48 -3.22 -18.70
CA ARG A 143 8.15 -4.22 -19.55
C ARG A 143 7.43 -4.39 -20.90
N LEU A 144 6.10 -4.46 -20.91
CA LEU A 144 5.27 -4.57 -22.13
C LEU A 144 5.35 -3.31 -23.01
N ALA A 145 5.46 -2.12 -22.40
CA ALA A 145 5.66 -0.86 -23.10
C ALA A 145 7.11 -0.64 -23.61
N GLY A 146 8.00 -1.63 -23.48
CA GLY A 146 9.41 -1.51 -23.90
C GLY A 146 10.26 -0.58 -23.03
N ARG A 147 9.78 -0.23 -21.83
CA ARG A 147 10.44 0.68 -20.87
C ARG A 147 10.59 0.01 -19.50
N PRO A 148 11.29 -1.15 -19.39
CA PRO A 148 11.52 -1.77 -18.10
C PRO A 148 12.29 -0.83 -17.17
N PHE A 149 12.03 -0.94 -15.86
CA PHE A 149 13.03 -0.52 -14.88
C PHE A 149 14.30 -1.35 -15.03
N ASP A 150 15.46 -0.74 -14.80
CA ASP A 150 16.63 -1.49 -14.40
C ASP A 150 16.37 -2.14 -13.02
N ASP A 151 16.74 -3.41 -12.87
CA ASP A 151 16.42 -4.19 -11.67
C ASP A 151 17.40 -3.93 -10.48
N GLU A 152 18.57 -3.31 -10.72
CA GLU A 152 19.50 -2.85 -9.68
C GLU A 152 19.11 -1.45 -9.17
N GLU A 153 18.87 -0.49 -10.09
CA GLU A 153 18.42 0.87 -9.73
C GLU A 153 17.09 0.85 -8.95
N ILE A 154 16.08 0.10 -9.44
CA ILE A 154 14.81 -0.03 -8.70
C ILE A 154 14.96 -0.90 -7.45
N GLY A 155 15.93 -1.80 -7.42
CA GLY A 155 16.19 -2.70 -6.29
C GLY A 155 16.59 -1.94 -5.03
N ALA A 156 17.50 -0.97 -5.17
CA ALA A 156 17.95 -0.09 -4.10
C ALA A 156 16.80 0.66 -3.39
N VAL A 157 15.77 1.08 -4.15
CA VAL A 157 14.61 1.82 -3.62
C VAL A 157 13.39 0.95 -3.31
N THR A 158 13.44 -0.36 -3.57
CA THR A 158 12.33 -1.31 -3.30
C THR A 158 12.75 -2.50 -2.43
N TRP A 159 13.50 -3.45 -2.98
CA TRP A 159 13.88 -4.68 -2.28
C TRP A 159 14.85 -4.42 -1.12
N ASP A 160 15.77 -3.47 -1.28
CA ASP A 160 16.76 -3.16 -0.25
C ASP A 160 16.17 -2.33 0.90
N VAL A 161 15.08 -1.60 0.60
CA VAL A 161 14.18 -0.97 1.60
C VAL A 161 13.39 -2.00 2.42
N TRP A 162 13.03 -3.15 1.83
CA TRP A 162 12.43 -4.26 2.57
C TRP A 162 13.46 -4.94 3.48
N MET A 163 14.65 -5.24 2.94
CA MET A 163 15.72 -6.01 3.59
C MET A 163 16.61 -5.24 4.58
N ASP A 164 16.41 -3.94 4.78
CA ASP A 164 17.21 -3.09 5.67
C ASP A 164 18.71 -3.01 5.29
N LYS A 165 18.99 -2.80 4.00
CA LYS A 165 20.37 -2.72 3.47
C LYS A 165 20.88 -1.28 3.28
N THR A 166 20.15 -0.28 3.78
CA THR A 166 20.44 1.16 3.63
C THR A 166 21.47 1.67 4.63
#